data_AF-A0A9E1HXN4-F1
#
_entry.id   AF-A0A9E1HXN4-F1
#
_cell.length_a   1.000
_cell.length_b   1.000
_cell.length_c   1.000
_cell.angle_alpha   90.00
_cell.angle_beta   90.00
_cell.angle_gamma   90.00
#
_symmetry.space_group_name_H-M   'P 1'
#
loop_
_entity.id
_entity.type
_entity.pdbx_description
1 polymer ?
#
loop_
_entity_poly.entity_id
_entity_poly.type
_entity_poly.pdbx_seq_one_letter_code
_entity_poly.pdbx_strand_id
1 'polypeptide(L)' 'MDVKFTMVISEDIARKMSYIGKYYGRSRIKEIEWACKEYIAKFESEIGEIDLEEDT' A
#
# COMPACT_ATOMS: atom_id res chain seq x y z
N MET A 1 -1.54 -7.22 14.11
CA MET A 1 -0.50 -6.45 14.82
C MET A 1 -0.13 -5.28 13.92
N ASP A 2 -0.13 -4.05 14.44
CA ASP A 2 0.16 -2.88 13.61
C ASP A 2 1.65 -2.53 13.66
N VAL A 3 2.31 -2.51 12.51
CA VAL A 3 3.72 -2.13 12.38
C VAL A 3 3.81 -0.66 11.98
N LYS A 4 4.49 0.15 12.78
CA LYS A 4 4.78 1.55 12.46
C LYS A 4 6.16 1.65 11.83
N PHE A 5 6.24 2.28 10.67
CA PHE A 5 7.50 2.56 10.00
C PHE A 5 7.48 3.94 9.36
N THR A 6 8.66 4.50 9.12
CA THR A 6 8.84 5.74 8.37
C THR A 6 9.18 5.38 6.93
N MET A 7 8.38 5.87 5.99
CA MET A 7 8.62 5.66 4.56
C MET A 7 9.09 6.96 3.91
N VAL A 8 10.20 6.90 3.18
CA VAL A 8 10.63 7.99 2.30
C VAL A 8 10.00 7.78 0.93
N ILE A 9 9.22 8.74 0.47
CA ILE A 9 8.59 8.74 -0.86
C ILE A 9 8.87 10.05 -1.57
N SER A 10 8.85 10.03 -2.90
CA SER A 10 8.97 11.27 -3.67
C SER A 10 7.79 12.20 -3.37
N GLU A 11 8.05 13.50 -3.43
CA GLU A 11 7.03 14.51 -3.17
C GLU A 11 5.85 14.41 -4.15
N ASP A 12 6.13 14.16 -5.42
CA ASP A 12 5.09 14.01 -6.46
C ASP A 12 4.13 12.86 -6.14
N ILE A 13 4.67 11.69 -5.76
CA ILE A 13 3.85 10.55 -5.34
C ILE A 13 3.02 10.92 -4.10
N ALA A 14 3.64 11.54 -3.09
CA ALA A 14 2.94 11.94 -1.87
C ALA A 14 1.76 12.88 -2.16
N ARG A 15 1.95 13.84 -3.08
CA ARG A 15 0.90 14.78 -3.51
C ARG A 15 -0.22 14.06 -4.26
N LYS A 16 0.11 13.19 -5.21
CA LYS A 16 -0.89 12.41 -5.97
C LYS A 16 -1.71 11.49 -5.07
N MET A 17 -1.07 10.76 -4.16
CA MET A 17 -1.77 9.91 -3.18
C MET A 17 -2.68 10.73 -2.25
N SER A 18 -2.26 11.95 -1.88
CA SER A 18 -3.13 12.85 -1.10
C SER A 18 -4.36 13.28 -1.88
N TYR A 19 -4.20 13.56 -3.18
CA TYR A 19 -5.31 13.95 -4.05
C TYR A 19 -6.32 12.81 -4.19
N ILE A 20 -5.85 11.60 -4.49
CA ILE A 20 -6.68 10.39 -4.62
C ILE A 20 -7.38 10.09 -3.28
N GLY A 21 -6.64 10.13 -2.18
CA GLY A 21 -7.22 9.95 -0.85
C GLY A 21 -8.35 10.94 -0.58
N LYS A 22 -8.13 12.23 -0.84
CA LYS A 22 -9.18 13.26 -0.68
C LYS A 22 -10.41 13.00 -1.56
N TYR A 23 -10.19 12.58 -2.81
CA TYR A 23 -11.27 12.24 -3.74
C TYR A 23 -12.18 11.13 -3.17
N TYR A 24 -11.59 10.11 -2.54
CA TYR A 24 -12.32 9.00 -1.91
C TYR A 24 -12.64 9.21 -0.42
N GLY A 25 -12.39 10.39 0.16
CA GLY A 25 -12.64 10.65 1.59
C GLY A 25 -11.69 9.92 2.55
N ARG A 26 -10.49 9.55 2.09
CA ARG A 26 -9.45 8.82 2.82
C ARG A 26 -8.24 9.70 3.14
N SER A 27 -7.48 9.32 4.17
CA SER A 27 -6.16 9.92 4.42
C SER A 27 -5.13 9.37 3.43
N ARG A 28 -4.03 10.10 3.23
CA ARG A 28 -2.89 9.64 2.41
C ARG A 28 -2.41 8.25 2.85
N ILE A 29 -2.29 8.03 4.16
CA ILE A 29 -1.80 6.77 4.72
C ILE A 29 -2.75 5.63 4.35
N LYS A 30 -4.06 5.83 4.53
CA LYS A 30 -5.07 4.81 4.14
C LYS A 30 -5.04 4.51 2.65
N GLU A 31 -4.79 5.50 1.82
CA GLU A 31 -4.69 5.30 0.37
C GLU A 31 -3.44 4.52 -0.03
N ILE A 32 -2.30 4.81 0.61
CA ILE A 32 -1.07 4.05 0.41
C ILE A 32 -1.25 2.60 0.88
N GLU A 33 -1.86 2.40 2.05
CA GLU A 33 -2.16 1.06 2.57
C GLU A 33 -3.08 0.28 1.62
N TRP A 34 -4.11 0.95 1.08
CA TRP A 34 -4.99 0.35 0.08
C TRP A 34 -4.20 -0.08 -1.17
N ALA A 35 -3.32 0.79 -1.68
CA ALA A 35 -2.52 0.50 -2.87
C ALA A 35 -1.59 -0.70 -2.65
N CYS A 36 -1.01 -0.84 -1.45
CA CYS A 36 -0.22 -2.02 -1.10
C CYS A 36 -1.06 -3.31 -1.13
N LYS A 37 -2.28 -3.29 -0.56
CA LYS A 37 -3.17 -4.46 -0.54
C LYS A 37 -3.56 -4.91 -1.94
N GLU A 38 -3.84 -3.95 -2.82
CA GLU A 38 -4.23 -4.27 -4.19
C GLU A 38 -3.07 -4.73 -5.06
N TYR A 39 -1.86 -4.21 -4.81
CA TYR A 39 -0.67 -4.76 -5.41
C TYR A 39 -0.45 -6.23 -4.99
N ILE A 40 -0.58 -6.54 -3.69
CA ILE A 40 -0.46 -7.91 -3.17
C ILE A 40 -1.54 -8.82 -3.77
N ALA A 41 -2.81 -8.44 -3.70
CA ALA A 41 -3.91 -9.23 -4.22
C ALA A 41 -3.77 -9.50 -5.72
N LYS A 42 -3.32 -8.50 -6.49
CA LYS A 42 -3.03 -8.67 -7.91
C LYS A 42 -1.89 -9.67 -8.13
N PHE A 43 -0.79 -9.53 -7.40
CA PHE A 43 0.35 -10.44 -7.48
C PHE A 43 -0.08 -11.89 -7.17
N GLU A 44 -0.84 -12.08 -6.08
CA GLU A 44 -1.33 -13.39 -5.67
C GLU A 44 -2.27 -14.03 -6.70
N SER A 45 -3.10 -13.20 -7.36
CA SER A 45 -3.97 -13.68 -8.43
C SER A 45 -3.22 -14.13 -9.70
N GLU A 46 -2.03 -13.57 -9.94
CA GLU A 46 -1.24 -13.86 -11.15
C GLU A 46 -0.22 -14.99 -10.93
N ILE A 47 0.37 -15.09 -9.73
CA ILE A 47 1.50 -15.99 -9.45
C ILE A 47 1.14 -17.10 -8.46
N GLY A 48 0.21 -16.85 -7.55
CA GLY A 48 -0.12 -17.72 -6.41
C GLY A 48 0.06 -17.01 -5.07
N GLU A 49 -0.52 -17.56 -4.00
CA GLU A 49 -0.49 -16.98 -2.66
C GLU A 49 0.94 -16.81 -2.14
N ILE A 50 1.21 -15.70 -1.46
CA ILE A 50 2.51 -15.44 -0.84
C ILE A 50 2.57 -16.23 0.47
N ASP A 51 3.43 -17.25 0.52
CA ASP A 51 3.75 -17.94 1.76
C ASP A 51 4.92 -17.23 2.47
N LEU A 52 4.64 -16.63 3.62
CA LEU A 52 5.62 -15.89 4.41
C LEU A 52 6.32 -16.78 5.45
N GLU A 53 5.94 -18.06 5.58
CA GLU A 53 6.58 -18.98 6.53
C GLU A 53 7.97 -19.46 6.06
N GLU A 54 8.30 -19.32 4.77
CA GLU A 54 9.62 -19.72 4.24
C GLU A 54 10.73 -18.68 4.44
N ASP A 55 10.41 -17.42 4.80
CA ASP A 55 11.34 -16.28 4.80
C ASP A 55 11.67 -15.71 6.21
N THR A 56 11.34 -16.41 7.31
CA THR A 56 11.66 -15.98 8.69
C THR A 56 12.53 -16.95 9.48
#